data_AF-A0A1H4XIQ4-F1
#
_entry.id   AF-A0A1H4XIQ4-F1
#
_cell.length_a   1.000
_cell.length_b   1.000
_cell.length_c   1.000
_cell.angle_alpha   90.00
_cell.angle_beta   90.00
_cell.angle_gamma   90.00
#
_symmetry.space_group_name_H-M   'P 1'
#
loop_
_entity.id
_entity.type
_entity.pdbx_description
1 polymer ?
#
loop_
_entity_poly.entity_id
_entity_poly.type
_entity_poly.pdbx_seq_one_letter_code
_entity_poly.pdbx_strand_id
1 'polypeptide(L)'
;MTTPAVMTTAAIMTTPSIEIPVPTGAALAADPAARQAQSPDGVAQRRREAASRAAAEAEARRAQIDERAKLAAKEGERLGRGGLDPVRYGDWEVNGVTTDF
;
A
#
# COMPACT_ATOMS: atom_id res chain seq x y z
N MET A 1 -5.71 61.20 -20.65
CA MET A 1 -6.26 59.90 -20.23
C MET A 1 -5.07 58.98 -20.04
N THR A 2 -4.61 58.80 -18.80
CA THR A 2 -3.39 58.06 -18.48
C THR A 2 -3.76 56.93 -17.53
N THR A 3 -3.62 55.70 -18.00
CA THR A 3 -3.85 54.47 -17.24
C THR A 3 -2.64 54.21 -16.33
N PRO A 4 -2.80 53.86 -15.04
CA PRO A 4 -1.68 53.36 -14.25
C PRO A 4 -1.47 51.87 -14.50
N ALA A 5 -0.21 51.48 -14.70
CA ALA A 5 0.22 50.08 -14.77
C ALA A 5 0.21 49.48 -13.36
N VAL A 6 -0.51 48.36 -13.18
CA VAL A 6 -0.54 47.60 -11.93
C VAL A 6 0.71 46.72 -11.88
N MET A 7 1.66 47.02 -10.99
CA MET A 7 2.80 46.15 -10.70
C MET A 7 2.33 44.99 -9.82
N THR A 8 2.24 43.79 -10.40
CA THR A 8 2.02 42.54 -9.67
C THR A 8 3.29 42.18 -8.89
N THR A 9 3.29 42.43 -7.59
CA THR A 9 4.28 41.88 -6.66
C THR A 9 4.04 40.37 -6.51
N ALA A 10 4.94 39.56 -7.04
CA ALA A 10 5.01 38.13 -6.74
C ALA A 10 5.58 37.95 -5.32
N ALA A 11 4.74 37.54 -4.37
CA ALA A 11 5.18 37.10 -3.06
C ALA A 11 5.86 35.73 -3.20
N ILE A 12 7.18 35.71 -3.13
CA ILE A 12 7.98 34.50 -3.04
C ILE A 12 7.71 33.89 -1.66
N MET A 13 6.93 32.81 -1.59
CA MET A 13 6.70 32.07 -0.34
C MET A 13 8.02 31.38 0.04
N THR A 14 8.76 31.98 0.97
CA THR A 14 9.88 31.35 1.66
C THR A 14 9.38 30.12 2.39
N THR A 15 9.76 28.93 1.93
CA THR A 15 9.59 27.68 2.65
C THR A 15 10.44 27.75 3.93
N PRO A 16 9.87 27.57 5.13
CA PRO A 16 10.70 27.47 6.32
C PRO A 16 11.50 26.17 6.24
N SER A 17 12.83 26.27 6.35
CA SER A 17 13.71 25.12 6.52
C SER A 17 13.33 24.40 7.81
N ILE A 18 12.62 23.27 7.68
CA ILE A 18 12.38 22.35 8.79
C ILE A 18 13.70 21.66 9.08
N GLU A 19 14.38 22.07 10.14
CA GLU A 19 15.49 21.32 10.70
C GLU A 19 14.92 20.04 11.30
N ILE A 20 15.03 18.93 10.57
CA ILE A 20 14.75 17.60 11.12
C ILE A 20 15.91 17.28 12.06
N PRO A 21 15.70 17.22 13.39
CA PRO A 21 16.78 16.87 14.30
C PRO A 21 17.25 15.46 13.98
N VAL A 22 18.50 15.34 13.51
CA VAL A 22 19.14 14.05 13.28
C VAL A 22 19.47 13.50 14.67
N PRO A 23 18.85 12.40 15.13
CA PRO A 23 19.18 11.86 16.44
C PRO A 23 20.62 11.36 16.38
N THR A 24 21.55 12.07 17.01
CA THR A 24 22.87 11.53 17.32
C THR A 24 22.62 10.28 18.17
N GLY A 25 23.21 9.14 17.78
CA GLY A 25 22.90 7.81 18.36
C GLY A 25 23.03 7.67 19.88
N ALA A 26 23.51 8.69 20.58
CA ALA A 26 23.53 8.79 22.03
C ALA A 26 22.15 9.01 22.68
N ALA A 27 21.20 9.68 22.01
CA ALA A 27 19.91 10.05 22.63
C ALA A 27 18.86 8.92 22.66
N LEU A 28 19.07 7.83 21.92
CA LEU A 28 18.17 6.66 21.91
C LEU A 28 18.33 5.73 23.14
N ALA A 29 19.28 5.98 24.03
CA ALA A 29 19.74 5.00 25.00
C ALA A 29 19.00 4.98 26.36
N ALA A 30 18.00 5.84 26.60
CA ALA A 30 17.41 5.99 27.93
C ALA A 30 16.21 5.06 28.22
N ASP A 31 15.48 4.57 27.20
CA ASP A 31 14.30 3.72 27.40
C ASP A 31 14.62 2.22 27.14
N PRO A 32 14.58 1.35 28.17
CA PRO A 32 14.83 -0.07 28.01
C PRO A 32 13.80 -0.75 27.10
N ALA A 33 12.57 -0.23 26.98
CA ALA A 33 11.54 -0.77 26.10
C ALA A 33 11.85 -0.49 24.62
N ALA A 34 12.35 0.71 24.31
CA ALA A 34 12.77 1.07 22.95
C ALA A 34 13.94 0.20 22.47
N ARG A 35 14.86 -0.15 23.39
CA ARG A 35 15.99 -1.04 23.08
C ARG A 35 15.56 -2.48 22.83
N GLN A 36 14.61 -3.00 23.63
CA GLN A 36 14.03 -4.33 23.43
C GLN A 36 13.22 -4.43 22.14
N ALA A 37 12.52 -3.35 21.77
CA ALA A 37 11.84 -3.28 20.48
C ALA A 37 12.85 -3.35 19.31
N GLN A 38 14.06 -2.81 19.47
CA GLN A 38 15.09 -2.86 18.42
C GLN A 38 15.88 -4.17 18.41
N SER A 39 15.78 -5.01 19.45
CA SER A 39 16.38 -6.35 19.46
C SER A 39 15.84 -7.23 18.32
N PRO A 40 16.62 -8.22 17.84
CA PRO A 40 16.18 -9.15 16.79
C PRO A 40 14.83 -9.80 17.09
N ASP A 41 14.59 -10.19 18.34
CA ASP A 41 13.33 -10.79 18.78
C ASP A 41 12.15 -9.80 18.72
N GLY A 42 12.38 -8.55 19.12
CA GLY A 42 11.39 -7.49 19.03
C GLY A 42 11.01 -7.15 17.58
N VAL A 43 12.00 -7.14 16.69
CA VAL A 43 11.78 -6.98 15.25
C VAL A 43 11.00 -8.17 14.68
N ALA A 44 11.37 -9.41 15.05
CA ALA A 44 10.67 -10.61 14.60
C ALA A 44 9.21 -10.64 15.07
N GLN A 45 8.94 -10.21 16.31
CA GLN A 45 7.59 -10.10 16.85
C GLN A 45 6.74 -9.10 16.07
N ARG A 46 7.24 -7.88 15.81
CA ARG A 46 6.52 -6.90 14.98
C ARG A 46 6.25 -7.40 13.57
N ARG A 47 7.19 -8.13 12.96
CA ARG A 47 6.99 -8.73 11.63
C ARG A 47 5.87 -9.77 11.66
N ARG A 48 5.80 -10.63 12.68
CA ARG A 48 4.70 -11.61 12.83
C ARG A 48 3.34 -10.93 12.97
N GLU A 49 3.26 -9.89 13.80
CA GLU A 49 2.03 -9.11 13.98
C GLU A 49 1.61 -8.40 12.69
N ALA A 50 2.56 -7.79 11.97
CA ALA A 50 2.30 -7.16 10.68
C ALA A 50 1.84 -8.19 9.64
N ALA A 51 2.48 -9.36 9.58
CA ALA A 51 2.11 -10.44 8.67
C ALA A 51 0.69 -10.96 8.94
N SER A 52 0.32 -11.14 10.21
CA SER A 52 -1.04 -11.55 10.57
C SER A 52 -2.09 -10.53 10.13
N ARG A 53 -1.85 -9.24 10.31
CA ARG A 53 -2.74 -8.17 9.82
C ARG A 53 -2.87 -8.18 8.30
N ALA A 54 -1.74 -8.30 7.59
CA ALA A 54 -1.73 -8.36 6.13
C ALA A 54 -2.48 -9.58 5.58
N ALA A 55 -2.35 -10.74 6.23
CA ALA A 55 -3.06 -11.95 5.86
C ALA A 55 -4.58 -11.80 6.02
N ALA A 56 -5.03 -11.24 7.14
CA ALA A 56 -6.46 -10.99 7.39
C ALA A 56 -7.06 -10.02 6.35
N GLU A 57 -6.34 -8.97 5.97
CA GLU A 57 -6.78 -8.05 4.92
C GLU A 57 -6.85 -8.74 3.55
N ALA A 58 -5.86 -9.56 3.21
CA ALA A 58 -5.83 -10.29 1.95
C ALA A 58 -7.02 -11.28 1.85
N GLU A 59 -7.35 -11.98 2.94
CA GLU A 59 -8.52 -12.85 3.02
C GLU A 59 -9.83 -12.08 2.82
N ALA A 60 -9.97 -10.92 3.48
CA ALA A 60 -11.12 -10.05 3.29
C ALA A 60 -11.26 -9.57 1.83
N ARG A 61 -10.15 -9.23 1.17
CA ARG A 61 -10.14 -8.88 -0.27
C ARG A 61 -10.54 -10.07 -1.14
N ARG A 62 -10.06 -11.28 -0.85
CA ARG A 62 -10.43 -12.51 -1.58
C ARG A 62 -11.92 -12.79 -1.46
N ALA A 63 -12.49 -12.72 -0.27
CA ALA A 63 -13.92 -12.91 -0.04
C ALA A 63 -14.78 -11.96 -0.89
N GLN A 64 -14.40 -10.67 -0.99
CA GLN A 64 -15.11 -9.72 -1.84
C GLN A 64 -15.04 -10.06 -3.33
N ILE A 65 -13.88 -10.54 -3.81
CA ILE A 65 -13.70 -10.98 -5.21
C ILE A 65 -14.55 -12.22 -5.48
N ASP A 66 -14.55 -13.18 -4.56
CA ASP A 66 -15.29 -14.43 -4.71
C ASP A 66 -16.81 -14.20 -4.74
N GLU A 67 -17.33 -13.29 -3.92
CA GLU A 67 -18.75 -12.89 -3.98
C GLU A 67 -19.11 -12.23 -5.32
N ARG A 68 -18.25 -11.35 -5.84
CA ARG A 68 -18.43 -10.76 -7.19
C ARG A 68 -18.39 -11.83 -8.28
N ALA A 69 -17.50 -12.82 -8.14
CA ALA A 69 -17.39 -13.93 -9.08
C ALA A 69 -18.64 -14.82 -9.07
N LYS A 70 -19.22 -15.12 -7.90
CA LYS A 70 -20.50 -15.85 -7.78
C LYS A 70 -21.65 -15.11 -8.46
N LEU A 71 -21.70 -13.78 -8.36
CA LEU A 71 -22.69 -12.98 -9.06
C LEU A 71 -22.50 -13.03 -10.58
N ALA A 72 -21.26 -12.88 -11.07
CA ALA A 72 -20.95 -12.97 -12.50
C ALA A 72 -21.23 -14.36 -13.10
N ALA A 73 -20.99 -15.44 -12.34
CA ALA A 73 -21.26 -16.81 -12.77
C ALA A 73 -22.77 -17.09 -12.98
N LYS A 74 -23.66 -16.39 -12.25
CA LYS A 74 -25.12 -16.55 -12.41
C LYS A 74 -25.64 -16.00 -13.75
N GLU A 75 -24.98 -14.98 -14.29
CA GLU A 75 -25.37 -14.34 -15.55
C GLU A 75 -24.96 -15.18 -16.79
N GLY A 76 -24.05 -16.14 -16.62
CA GLY A 76 -23.61 -17.07 -17.66
C GLY A 76 -22.86 -16.40 -18.81
N GLU A 77 -21.57 -16.68 -18.97
CA GLU A 77 -20.82 -16.17 -20.13
C GLU A 77 -21.21 -16.96 -21.40
N ARG A 78 -21.93 -16.30 -22.32
CA ARG A 78 -22.25 -16.88 -23.63
C ARG A 78 -20.97 -17.04 -24.45
N LEU A 79 -20.54 -18.30 -24.68
CA LEU A 79 -19.27 -18.69 -25.32
C LEU A 79 -18.00 -18.45 -24.47
N GLY A 80 -18.12 -18.21 -23.16
CA GLY A 80 -16.95 -18.16 -22.26
C GLY A 80 -16.31 -19.54 -22.10
N ARG A 81 -14.98 -19.60 -21.91
CA ARG A 81 -14.23 -20.87 -21.73
C ARG A 81 -14.60 -21.65 -20.46
N GLY A 82 -15.47 -21.09 -19.61
CA GLY A 82 -15.74 -21.62 -18.28
C GLY A 82 -14.55 -21.39 -17.34
N GLY A 83 -14.81 -21.36 -16.03
CA GLY A 83 -13.80 -21.07 -15.01
C GLY A 83 -13.75 -19.60 -14.59
N LEU A 84 -12.98 -19.30 -13.53
CA LEU A 84 -12.74 -17.93 -13.11
C LEU A 84 -11.79 -17.24 -14.09
N ASP A 85 -12.14 -16.03 -14.53
CA ASP A 85 -11.30 -15.21 -15.42
C ASP A 85 -9.93 -14.93 -14.75
N PRO A 86 -8.81 -15.28 -15.40
CA PRO A 86 -7.46 -15.12 -14.84
C PRO A 86 -7.14 -13.66 -14.49
N VAL A 87 -7.69 -12.70 -15.24
CA VAL A 87 -7.51 -11.26 -14.96
C VAL A 87 -8.06 -10.87 -13.58
N ARG A 88 -8.99 -11.64 -12.99
CA ARG A 88 -9.65 -11.32 -11.71
C ARG A 88 -8.72 -11.38 -10.50
N TYR A 89 -7.63 -12.15 -10.55
CA TYR A 89 -6.65 -12.25 -9.47
C TYR A 89 -5.32 -11.54 -9.78
N GLY A 90 -5.20 -10.89 -10.96
CA GLY A 90 -3.93 -10.35 -11.45
C GLY A 90 -2.91 -11.42 -11.84
N ASP A 91 -3.37 -12.66 -11.92
CA ASP A 91 -2.59 -13.85 -12.22
C ASP A 91 -2.89 -14.24 -13.67
N TRP A 92 -1.93 -14.10 -14.57
CA TRP A 92 -2.12 -14.44 -15.99
C TRP A 92 -2.15 -15.95 -16.23
N GLU A 93 -2.14 -16.74 -15.15
CA GLU A 93 -2.16 -18.19 -15.16
C GLU A 93 -3.57 -18.76 -15.32
N VAL A 94 -3.71 -19.66 -16.29
CA VAL A 94 -4.87 -20.56 -16.34
C VAL A 94 -4.49 -21.79 -15.53
N ASN A 95 -5.18 -22.05 -14.42
CA ASN A 95 -4.93 -23.20 -13.53
C ASN A 95 -3.51 -23.26 -12.91
N GLY A 96 -2.88 -22.11 -12.62
CA GLY A 96 -1.55 -22.09 -12.00
C GLY A 96 -0.40 -22.42 -12.97
N VAL A 97 -0.65 -22.33 -14.29
CA VAL A 97 0.36 -22.52 -15.34
C VAL A 97 0.47 -21.23 -16.14
N THR A 98 1.60 -20.54 -16.01
CA THR A 98 1.98 -19.49 -16.95
C THR A 98 2.41 -20.16 -18.26
N THR A 99 1.73 -19.86 -19.37
CA THR A 99 2.13 -20.26 -20.72
C THR A 99 2.80 -19.07 -21.39
N ASP A 100 4.07 -19.22 -21.82
CA ASP A 100 4.78 -18.24 -22.64
C ASP A 100 5.03 -18.79 -24.06
N PHE A 101 4.07 -18.56 -24.97
CA PHE A 101 4.25 -18.75 -26.42
C PHE A 101 3.57 -17.62 -27.20
#